data_AF-A0A7G6SRX2-F1
#
_entry.id   AF-A0A7G6SRX2-F1
#
_cell.length_a   1.000
_cell.length_b   1.000
_cell.length_c   1.000
_cell.angle_alpha   90.00
_cell.angle_beta   90.00
_cell.angle_gamma   90.00
#
_symmetry.space_group_name_H-M   'P 1'
#
loop_
_entity.id
_entity.type
_entity.pdbx_description
1 polymer ?
#
loop_
_entity_poly.entity_id
_entity_poly.type
_entity_poly.pdbx_seq_one_letter_code
_entity_poly.pdbx_strand_id
1 'polypeptide(L)'
;MSEFDFGGRRASEFRHRGFWSLFAERHPEERTRLARRGPWFWQRGLPDFALVLSMYVAPAQNHVGVFFGRNEKFGATQSWSRLKPFQPAIEDRLKLRPEQSCEGLGINSMWRVNCYAEDNWPAMTDWLVTECSRVEQAVIAVVGNAWSQV
;
A
#
# COMPACT_ATOMS: atom_id res chain seq x y z
N MET A 1 21.13 20.70 -3.66
CA MET A 1 20.50 19.71 -4.55
C MET A 1 19.98 18.59 -3.67
N SER A 2 18.67 18.33 -3.71
CA SER A 2 18.08 17.18 -3.01
C SER A 2 18.67 15.89 -3.57
N GLU A 3 19.08 14.97 -2.72
CA GLU A 3 19.66 13.66 -3.07
C GLU A 3 18.71 12.77 -3.93
N PHE A 4 17.48 13.23 -4.14
CA PHE A 4 16.40 12.52 -4.83
C PHE A 4 15.77 13.33 -5.98
N ASP A 5 16.57 14.08 -6.74
CA ASP A 5 16.11 14.66 -8.01
C ASP A 5 16.22 13.63 -9.14
N PHE A 6 15.10 12.96 -9.42
CA PHE A 6 14.99 11.94 -10.47
C PHE A 6 14.57 12.51 -11.83
N GLY A 7 14.49 13.84 -11.96
CA GLY A 7 14.02 14.53 -13.17
C GLY A 7 12.51 14.48 -13.36
N GLY A 8 11.98 15.41 -14.17
CA GLY A 8 10.56 15.51 -14.49
C GLY A 8 10.15 14.56 -15.59
N ARG A 9 9.54 13.41 -15.24
CA ARG A 9 8.91 12.48 -16.21
C ARG A 9 7.41 12.40 -15.98
N ARG A 10 6.63 12.27 -17.05
CA ARG A 10 5.17 12.14 -16.96
C ARG A 10 4.81 10.74 -16.50
N ALA A 11 3.82 10.63 -15.60
CA ALA A 11 3.34 9.33 -15.13
C ALA A 11 2.94 8.38 -16.28
N SER A 12 2.49 8.90 -17.41
CA SER A 12 2.15 8.12 -18.61
C SER A 12 3.33 7.39 -19.26
N GLU A 13 4.58 7.78 -18.94
CA GLU A 13 5.79 7.08 -19.41
C GLU A 13 6.08 5.81 -18.59
N PHE A 14 5.46 5.65 -17.43
CA PHE A 14 5.65 4.48 -16.60
C PHE A 14 4.95 3.27 -17.22
N ARG A 15 5.70 2.19 -17.43
CA ARG A 15 5.23 0.92 -18.01
C ARG A 15 4.44 0.09 -16.99
N HIS A 16 3.30 0.61 -16.57
CA HIS A 16 2.49 0.03 -15.50
C HIS A 16 2.07 -1.42 -15.73
N ARG A 17 1.80 -1.83 -16.99
CA ARG A 17 1.48 -3.23 -17.31
C ARG A 17 2.67 -4.15 -17.03
N GLY A 18 3.89 -3.71 -17.35
CA GLY A 18 5.11 -4.46 -17.08
C GLY A 18 5.32 -4.62 -15.57
N PHE A 19 5.27 -3.50 -14.84
CA PHE A 19 5.42 -3.50 -13.38
C PHE A 19 4.44 -4.44 -12.68
N TRP A 20 3.14 -4.35 -12.97
CA TRP A 20 2.14 -5.21 -12.33
C TRP A 20 2.18 -6.67 -12.81
N SER A 21 2.74 -6.94 -13.99
CA SER A 21 2.98 -8.32 -14.44
C SER A 21 4.13 -8.95 -13.66
N LEU A 22 5.24 -8.21 -13.49
CA LEU A 22 6.37 -8.62 -12.65
C LEU A 22 5.92 -8.83 -11.20
N PHE A 23 5.16 -7.89 -10.63
CA PHE A 23 4.59 -8.01 -9.29
C PHE A 23 3.84 -9.35 -9.12
N ALA A 24 2.96 -9.67 -10.07
CA ALA A 24 2.14 -10.88 -10.01
C ALA A 24 2.90 -12.16 -10.32
N GLU A 25 4.08 -12.08 -10.93
CA GLU A 25 5.00 -13.21 -11.18
C GLU A 25 5.83 -13.52 -9.92
N ARG A 26 6.35 -12.48 -9.28
CA ARG A 26 7.16 -12.59 -8.05
C ARG A 26 6.32 -12.96 -6.82
N HIS A 27 5.08 -12.48 -6.77
CA HIS A 27 4.16 -12.66 -5.65
C HIS A 27 2.85 -13.30 -6.12
N PRO A 28 2.88 -14.58 -6.56
CA PRO A 28 1.69 -15.25 -7.08
C PRO A 28 0.56 -15.38 -6.02
N GLU A 29 0.90 -15.39 -4.73
CA GLU A 29 -0.04 -15.38 -3.62
C GLU A 29 -0.95 -14.14 -3.61
N GLU A 30 -0.49 -12.99 -4.13
CA GLU A 30 -1.32 -11.79 -4.17
C GLU A 30 -2.47 -11.88 -5.17
N ARG A 31 -2.41 -12.85 -6.10
CA ARG A 31 -3.51 -13.10 -7.06
C ARG A 31 -4.74 -13.68 -6.36
N THR A 32 -4.55 -14.57 -5.38
CA THR A 32 -5.67 -15.18 -4.65
C THR A 32 -6.34 -14.20 -3.69
N ARG A 33 -5.58 -13.16 -3.29
CA ARG A 33 -6.02 -12.11 -2.35
C ARG A 33 -6.48 -10.83 -3.05
N LEU A 34 -6.45 -10.83 -4.39
CA LEU A 34 -6.75 -9.67 -5.22
C LEU A 34 -8.22 -9.27 -5.11
N ALA A 35 -8.47 -8.08 -4.56
CA ALA A 35 -9.78 -7.45 -4.55
C ALA A 35 -10.07 -6.67 -5.85
N ARG A 36 -9.07 -5.91 -6.33
CA ARG A 36 -9.13 -5.11 -7.55
C ARG A 36 -7.72 -4.67 -7.95
N ARG A 37 -7.48 -4.43 -9.23
CA ARG A 37 -6.27 -3.73 -9.70
C ARG A 37 -6.61 -2.65 -10.71
N GLY A 38 -5.73 -1.69 -10.85
CA GLY A 38 -5.77 -0.64 -11.86
C GLY A 38 -4.37 -0.33 -12.38
N PRO A 39 -4.22 0.70 -13.24
CA PRO A 39 -2.89 1.10 -13.72
C PRO A 39 -1.92 1.47 -12.60
N TRP A 40 -2.42 2.04 -11.50
CA TRP A 40 -1.57 2.62 -10.44
C TRP A 40 -1.61 1.86 -9.13
N PHE A 41 -2.39 0.78 -9.05
CA PHE A 41 -2.58 0.08 -7.78
C PHE A 41 -2.93 -1.41 -7.94
N TRP A 42 -2.63 -2.15 -6.88
CA TRP A 42 -3.09 -3.50 -6.59
C TRP A 42 -3.75 -3.52 -5.21
N GLN A 43 -5.01 -3.95 -5.13
CA GLN A 43 -5.75 -4.04 -3.88
C GLN A 43 -5.77 -5.48 -3.38
N ARG A 44 -5.26 -5.67 -2.16
CA ARG A 44 -5.42 -6.88 -1.35
C ARG A 44 -6.68 -6.75 -0.50
N GLY A 45 -7.53 -7.77 -0.51
CA GLY A 45 -8.73 -7.82 0.33
C GLY A 45 -8.45 -8.27 1.76
N LEU A 46 -9.12 -7.65 2.73
CA LEU A 46 -9.20 -8.10 4.13
C LEU A 46 -10.69 -8.26 4.50
N PRO A 47 -11.35 -9.34 4.03
CA PRO A 47 -12.80 -9.48 4.10
C PRO A 47 -13.33 -9.54 5.54
N ASP A 48 -12.61 -10.19 6.46
CA ASP A 48 -12.99 -10.29 7.88
C ASP A 48 -13.16 -8.92 8.54
N PHE A 49 -12.46 -7.93 7.99
CA PHE A 49 -12.52 -6.55 8.48
C PHE A 49 -13.33 -5.64 7.56
N ALA A 50 -13.86 -6.11 6.42
CA ALA A 50 -14.40 -5.28 5.34
C ALA A 50 -13.47 -4.08 5.04
N LEU A 51 -12.18 -4.38 4.86
CA LEU A 51 -11.13 -3.43 4.50
C LEU A 51 -10.41 -3.91 3.22
N VAL A 52 -9.72 -2.99 2.55
CA VAL A 52 -8.78 -3.31 1.49
C VAL A 52 -7.48 -2.52 1.69
N LEU A 53 -6.34 -3.18 1.46
CA LEU A 53 -5.04 -2.53 1.39
C LEU A 53 -4.67 -2.30 -0.07
N SER A 54 -4.39 -1.05 -0.41
CA SER A 54 -3.96 -0.63 -1.74
C SER A 54 -2.45 -0.47 -1.76
N MET A 55 -1.76 -1.37 -2.44
CA MET A 55 -0.39 -1.19 -2.87
C MET A 55 -0.39 -0.32 -4.11
N TYR A 56 0.38 0.76 -4.15
CA TYR A 56 0.33 1.72 -5.23
C TYR A 56 1.72 2.15 -5.70
N VAL A 57 1.76 2.65 -6.93
CA VAL A 57 2.93 3.30 -7.52
C VAL A 57 2.54 4.70 -7.98
N ALA A 58 3.35 5.69 -7.62
CA ALA A 58 3.18 7.10 -7.95
C ALA A 58 4.43 7.61 -8.69
N PRO A 59 4.57 7.30 -10.00
CA PRO A 59 5.81 7.56 -10.73
C PRO A 59 6.18 9.04 -10.82
N ALA A 60 5.18 9.92 -10.94
CA ALA A 60 5.41 11.37 -10.99
C ALA A 60 6.03 11.93 -9.69
N GLN A 61 5.84 11.22 -8.57
CA GLN A 61 6.39 11.57 -7.26
C GLN A 61 7.52 10.63 -6.83
N ASN A 62 7.95 9.70 -7.71
CA ASN A 62 8.97 8.70 -7.46
C ASN A 62 8.81 8.00 -6.10
N HIS A 63 7.65 7.40 -5.88
CA HIS A 63 7.45 6.55 -4.73
C HIS A 63 6.46 5.42 -4.98
N VAL A 64 6.54 4.41 -4.14
CA VAL A 64 5.54 3.36 -3.95
C VAL A 64 5.00 3.42 -2.54
N GLY A 65 3.83 2.85 -2.29
CA GLY A 65 3.27 2.86 -0.95
C GLY A 65 2.11 1.91 -0.73
N VAL A 66 1.65 1.90 0.51
CA VAL A 66 0.54 1.09 1.00
C VAL A 66 -0.37 2.00 1.81
N PHE A 67 -1.68 1.94 1.55
CA PHE A 67 -2.70 2.63 2.35
C PHE A 67 -4.03 1.88 2.31
N PHE A 68 -4.97 2.26 3.17
CA PHE A 68 -6.33 1.70 3.14
C PHE A 68 -7.16 2.31 2.02
N GLY A 69 -7.58 1.47 1.07
CA GLY A 69 -8.37 1.89 -0.07
C GLY A 69 -9.88 1.82 0.16
N ARG A 70 -10.63 2.27 -0.85
CA ARG A 70 -12.08 2.06 -0.97
C ARG A 70 -12.37 0.93 -1.94
N ASN A 71 -13.28 0.03 -1.57
CA ASN A 71 -13.82 -1.00 -2.46
C ASN A 71 -15.23 -1.41 -2.03
N GLU A 72 -16.25 -0.97 -2.79
CA GLU A 72 -17.67 -1.20 -2.47
C GLU A 72 -18.05 -2.67 -2.49
N LYS A 73 -17.51 -3.45 -3.43
CA LYS A 73 -17.77 -4.89 -3.54
C LYS A 73 -17.34 -5.66 -2.28
N PHE A 74 -16.30 -5.17 -1.60
CA PHE A 74 -15.76 -5.75 -0.36
C PHE A 74 -16.30 -5.06 0.91
N GLY A 75 -17.28 -4.16 0.80
CA GLY A 75 -17.80 -3.39 1.94
C GLY A 75 -16.80 -2.38 2.52
N ALA A 76 -15.64 -2.20 1.90
CA ALA A 76 -14.60 -1.26 2.30
C ALA A 76 -14.94 0.17 1.84
N THR A 77 -16.05 0.72 2.33
CA THR A 77 -16.53 2.06 1.96
C THR A 77 -16.19 3.12 3.00
N GLN A 78 -15.91 2.68 4.23
CA GLN A 78 -15.72 3.52 5.42
C GLN A 78 -14.43 3.15 6.17
N SER A 79 -13.40 2.72 5.45
CA SER A 79 -12.13 2.25 6.05
C SER A 79 -11.53 3.27 7.01
N TRP A 80 -11.57 4.56 6.66
CA TRP A 80 -11.03 5.61 7.51
C TRP A 80 -11.80 5.79 8.82
N SER A 81 -13.13 5.93 8.78
CA SER A 81 -13.91 6.11 10.02
C SER A 81 -13.81 4.90 10.94
N ARG A 82 -13.66 3.70 10.38
CA ARG A 82 -13.49 2.45 11.15
C ARG A 82 -12.10 2.33 11.79
N LEU A 83 -11.05 2.79 11.11
CA LEU A 83 -9.68 2.71 11.60
C LEU A 83 -9.25 3.89 12.46
N LYS A 84 -9.91 5.06 12.33
CA LYS A 84 -9.58 6.28 13.07
C LYS A 84 -9.45 6.07 14.59
N PRO A 85 -10.33 5.33 15.29
CA PRO A 85 -10.18 5.08 16.73
C PRO A 85 -8.90 4.30 17.09
N PHE A 86 -8.41 3.48 16.16
CA PHE A 86 -7.27 2.59 16.35
C PHE A 86 -5.97 3.16 15.78
N GLN A 87 -6.03 4.32 15.11
CA GLN A 87 -4.90 4.88 14.37
C GLN A 87 -3.63 5.02 15.24
N PRO A 88 -3.66 5.63 16.45
CA PRO A 88 -2.44 5.76 17.26
C PRO A 88 -1.82 4.40 17.61
N ALA A 89 -2.63 3.40 17.91
CA ALA A 89 -2.17 2.06 18.27
C ALA A 89 -1.60 1.27 17.08
N ILE A 90 -2.12 1.53 15.87
CA ILE A 90 -1.61 0.94 14.64
C ILE A 90 -0.30 1.66 14.24
N GLU A 91 -0.26 2.99 14.29
CA GLU A 91 0.94 3.78 13.98
C GLU A 91 2.10 3.48 14.94
N ASP A 92 1.83 3.33 16.24
CA ASP A 92 2.84 2.91 17.23
C ASP A 92 3.42 1.53 16.95
N ARG A 93 2.61 0.59 16.43
CA ARG A 93 3.10 -0.72 15.99
C ARG A 93 3.91 -0.62 14.71
N LEU A 94 3.50 0.25 13.79
CA LEU A 94 4.22 0.45 12.55
C LEU A 94 5.55 1.16 12.80
N LYS A 95 5.67 2.09 13.76
CA LYS A 95 6.93 2.81 14.03
C LYS A 95 7.53 3.45 12.76
N LEU A 96 6.67 4.01 11.92
CA LEU A 96 7.09 4.67 10.68
C LEU A 96 7.80 5.98 11.03
N ARG A 97 8.92 6.24 10.35
CA ARG A 97 9.53 7.57 10.38
C ARG A 97 8.66 8.55 9.58
N PRO A 98 8.70 9.86 9.87
CA PRO A 98 7.92 10.86 9.15
C PRO A 98 8.10 10.81 7.62
N GLU A 99 9.28 10.43 7.13
CA GLU A 99 9.56 10.34 5.68
C GLU A 99 8.91 9.12 5.01
N GLN A 100 8.44 8.17 5.80
CA GLN A 100 7.79 6.93 5.37
C GLN A 100 6.27 7.02 5.42
N SER A 101 5.69 8.19 5.72
CA SER A 101 4.26 8.40 5.69
C SER A 101 3.92 9.74 5.01
N CYS A 102 2.68 9.85 4.56
CA CYS A 102 2.12 11.09 4.02
C CYS A 102 1.03 11.60 4.97
N GLU A 103 1.14 12.86 5.37
CA GLU A 103 0.14 13.50 6.21
C GLU A 103 -1.23 13.54 5.51
N GLY A 104 -2.31 13.36 6.28
CA GLY A 104 -3.68 13.47 5.77
C GLY A 104 -4.21 12.25 5.00
N LEU A 105 -3.38 11.23 4.72
CA LEU A 105 -3.82 9.96 4.09
C LEU A 105 -4.22 8.86 5.09
N GLY A 106 -4.30 9.20 6.38
CA GLY A 106 -4.54 8.23 7.45
C GLY A 106 -3.38 7.26 7.62
N ILE A 107 -3.66 6.01 7.97
CA ILE A 107 -2.63 4.96 8.13
C ILE A 107 -2.08 4.60 6.75
N ASN A 108 -0.81 4.95 6.51
CA ASN A 108 -0.13 4.70 5.26
C ASN A 108 1.37 4.49 5.47
N SER A 109 2.02 3.85 4.50
CA SER A 109 3.47 3.72 4.42
C SER A 109 3.95 3.99 2.99
N MET A 110 5.10 4.64 2.84
CA MET A 110 5.65 5.07 1.56
C MET A 110 7.16 4.84 1.52
N TRP A 111 7.66 4.50 0.33
CA TRP A 111 9.07 4.45 0.01
C TRP A 111 9.38 5.27 -1.24
N ARG A 112 10.26 6.28 -1.09
CA ARG A 112 10.80 7.08 -2.20
C ARG A 112 11.83 6.28 -2.99
N VAL A 113 11.58 6.11 -4.28
CA VAL A 113 12.39 5.30 -5.20
C VAL A 113 12.15 5.74 -6.64
N ASN A 114 13.21 5.75 -7.46
CA ASN A 114 13.06 6.01 -8.90
C ASN A 114 12.20 4.92 -9.55
N CYS A 115 10.94 5.24 -9.81
CA CYS A 115 9.96 4.29 -10.34
C CYS A 115 10.24 3.94 -11.82
N TYR A 116 10.98 4.79 -12.54
CA TYR A 116 11.27 4.60 -13.96
C TYR A 116 12.50 3.72 -14.21
N ALA A 117 13.36 3.53 -13.21
CA ALA A 117 14.48 2.59 -13.30
C ALA A 117 13.96 1.17 -13.04
N GLU A 118 13.89 0.35 -14.09
CA GLU A 118 13.28 -0.99 -13.99
C GLU A 118 14.07 -1.97 -13.13
N ASP A 119 15.37 -1.72 -12.98
CA ASP A 119 16.22 -2.46 -12.05
C ASP A 119 15.74 -2.31 -10.59
N ASN A 120 14.99 -1.24 -10.27
CA ASN A 120 14.36 -1.08 -8.96
C ASN A 120 13.07 -1.88 -8.81
N TRP A 121 12.43 -2.31 -9.91
CA TRP A 121 11.10 -2.91 -9.84
C TRP A 121 11.03 -4.17 -8.98
N PRO A 122 11.99 -5.12 -9.02
CA PRO A 122 11.98 -6.26 -8.11
C PRO A 122 11.97 -5.84 -6.63
N ALA A 123 12.80 -4.87 -6.25
CA ALA A 123 12.83 -4.36 -4.88
C ALA A 123 11.53 -3.62 -4.51
N MET A 124 10.95 -2.86 -5.44
CA MET A 124 9.66 -2.19 -5.26
C MET A 124 8.52 -3.18 -5.02
N THR A 125 8.44 -4.27 -5.80
CA THR A 125 7.39 -5.28 -5.62
C THR A 125 7.55 -6.02 -4.30
N ASP A 126 8.77 -6.42 -3.96
CA ASP A 126 9.07 -7.12 -2.71
C ASP A 126 8.76 -6.24 -1.49
N TRP A 127 9.12 -4.95 -1.58
CA TRP A 127 8.79 -3.96 -0.54
C TRP A 127 7.29 -3.77 -0.39
N LEU A 128 6.53 -3.64 -1.49
CA LEU A 128 5.08 -3.48 -1.45
C LEU A 128 4.39 -4.65 -0.73
N VAL A 129 4.77 -5.89 -1.03
CA VAL A 129 4.18 -7.08 -0.38
C VAL A 129 4.57 -7.19 1.08
N THR A 130 5.85 -6.93 1.40
CA THR A 130 6.35 -6.94 2.77
C THR A 130 5.63 -5.89 3.62
N GLU A 131 5.52 -4.66 3.10
CA GLU A 131 4.91 -3.55 3.82
C GLU A 131 3.40 -3.71 3.93
N CYS A 132 2.74 -4.20 2.88
CA CYS A 132 1.32 -4.54 2.92
C CYS A 132 1.03 -5.57 4.00
N SER A 133 1.87 -6.59 4.12
CA SER A 133 1.75 -7.62 5.15
C SER A 133 2.01 -7.05 6.55
N ARG A 134 2.98 -6.16 6.72
CA ARG A 134 3.24 -5.47 7.99
C ARG A 134 2.06 -4.61 8.44
N VAL A 135 1.45 -3.85 7.52
CA VAL A 135 0.25 -3.04 7.79
C VAL A 135 -0.95 -3.93 8.14
N GLU A 136 -1.15 -5.01 7.38
CA GLU A 136 -2.19 -6.00 7.67
C GLU A 136 -2.04 -6.60 9.07
N GLN A 137 -0.84 -7.06 9.44
CA GLN A 137 -0.60 -7.65 10.77
C GLN A 137 -0.81 -6.63 11.89
N ALA A 138 -0.41 -5.38 11.69
CA ALA A 138 -0.66 -4.31 12.67
C ALA A 138 -2.17 -4.09 12.88
N VAL A 139 -2.98 -4.12 11.81
CA VAL A 139 -4.43 -4.02 11.91
C VAL A 139 -5.04 -5.25 12.58
N ILE A 140 -4.66 -6.46 12.19
CA ILE A 140 -5.16 -7.69 12.82
C ILE A 140 -4.86 -7.66 14.33
N ALA A 141 -3.65 -7.27 14.73
CA ALA A 141 -3.25 -7.22 16.13
C ALA A 141 -3.97 -6.15 16.95
N VAL A 142 -4.43 -5.05 16.35
CA VAL A 142 -5.14 -3.98 17.07
C VAL A 142 -6.64 -4.19 17.02
N VAL A 143 -7.16 -4.41 15.81
CA VAL A 143 -8.59 -4.47 15.52
C VAL A 143 -9.13 -5.87 15.78
N GLY A 144 -8.41 -6.93 15.42
CA GLY A 144 -8.82 -8.31 15.69
C GLY A 144 -9.02 -8.57 17.19
N ASN A 145 -8.13 -8.04 18.02
CA ASN A 145 -8.27 -8.12 19.48
C ASN A 145 -9.49 -7.34 20.02
N ALA A 146 -9.86 -6.23 19.36
CA ALA A 146 -11.00 -5.41 19.78
C ALA A 146 -12.35 -5.92 19.26
N TRP A 147 -12.39 -6.52 18.08
CA TRP A 147 -13.64 -7.02 17.44
C TRP A 147 -13.96 -8.47 17.80
N SER A 148 -13.03 -9.20 18.39
CA SER A 148 -13.30 -10.54 18.98
C SER A 148 -13.90 -10.47 20.39
N GLN A 149 -13.99 -9.26 20.97
CA GLN A 149 -14.54 -9.00 22.31
C GLN A 149 -16.00 -8.49 22.25
N VAL A 150 -16.64 -8.57 21.08
CA VAL A 150 -18.04 -8.18 20.84
C VAL A 150 -18.86 -9.40 20.48
#